data_AF-A0A453L7J3-F1
#
_entry.id   AF-A0A453L7J3-F1
#
_cell.length_a   1.000
_cell.length_b   1.000
_cell.length_c   1.000
_cell.angle_alpha   90.00
_cell.angle_beta   90.00
_cell.angle_gamma   90.00
#
_symmetry.space_group_name_H-M   'P 1'
#
loop_
_entity.id
_entity.type
_entity.pdbx_description
1 polymer ?
#
loop_
_entity_poly.entity_id
_entity_poly.type
_entity_poly.pdbx_seq_one_letter_code
_entity_poly.pdbx_strand_id
1 'polypeptide(L)'
;MAPPRVRELGEMCELMEEILIRIPPDEPADLIRASLVCKAWCGLVSGHAFRSHYRTFHKTPPMPGFLQSWEKEGQSFVPTTRFRPRNCKPQDSSVLDCRHGRVLLMCY
;
A
#
# COMPACT_ATOMS: atom_id res chain seq x y z
N MET A 1 -0.10 1.03 -39.37
CA MET A 1 -0.83 -0.07 -38.71
C MET A 1 0.16 -0.73 -37.75
N ALA A 2 -0.08 -0.73 -36.44
CA ALA A 2 0.86 -1.33 -35.48
C ALA A 2 0.93 -2.87 -35.70
N PRO A 3 2.09 -3.51 -35.46
CA PRO A 3 2.21 -4.96 -35.63
C PRO A 3 1.18 -5.69 -34.75
N PRO A 4 0.57 -6.80 -35.21
CA PRO A 4 -0.45 -7.54 -34.47
C PRO A 4 -0.03 -7.86 -33.03
N ARG A 5 1.23 -8.31 -32.87
CA ARG A 5 1.83 -8.63 -31.56
C ARG A 5 1.88 -7.48 -30.58
N VAL A 6 2.07 -6.24 -31.05
CA VAL A 6 2.17 -5.06 -30.18
C VAL A 6 0.78 -4.68 -29.65
N ARG A 7 -0.28 -4.89 -30.43
CA ARG A 7 -1.66 -4.68 -29.98
C ARG A 7 -2.09 -5.73 -28.98
N GLU A 8 -1.83 -7.01 -29.25
CA GLU A 8 -2.13 -8.12 -28.32
C GLU A 8 -1.43 -7.96 -26.96
N LEU A 9 -0.17 -7.52 -26.95
CA LEU A 9 0.57 -7.21 -25.72
C LEU A 9 -0.04 -6.03 -24.96
N GLY A 10 -0.52 -5.01 -25.67
CA GLY A 10 -1.22 -3.86 -25.10
C GLY A 10 -2.55 -4.26 -24.44
N GLU A 11 -3.39 -5.01 -25.17
CA GLU A 11 -4.68 -5.52 -24.69
C GLU A 11 -4.51 -6.43 -23.45
N MET A 12 -3.46 -7.27 -23.43
CA MET A 12 -3.15 -8.11 -22.28
C MET A 12 -2.71 -7.28 -21.06
N CYS A 13 -1.96 -6.20 -21.26
CA CYS A 13 -1.56 -5.31 -20.16
C CYS A 13 -2.77 -4.56 -19.59
N GLU A 14 -3.69 -4.08 -20.42
CA GLU A 14 -4.93 -3.43 -19.98
C GLU A 14 -5.80 -4.38 -19.14
N LEU A 15 -5.99 -5.62 -19.60
CA LEU A 15 -6.71 -6.64 -18.84
C LEU A 15 -6.02 -6.98 -17.51
N MET A 16 -4.70 -7.10 -17.51
CA MET A 16 -3.93 -7.34 -16.29
C MET A 16 -4.07 -6.19 -15.29
N GLU A 17 -4.00 -4.94 -15.77
CA GLU A 17 -4.25 -3.76 -14.93
C GLU A 17 -5.66 -3.80 -14.32
N GLU A 18 -6.69 -4.14 -15.08
CA GLU A 18 -8.05 -4.30 -14.58
C GLU A 18 -8.19 -5.40 -13.52
N ILE A 19 -7.44 -6.49 -13.62
CA ILE A 19 -7.46 -7.55 -12.60
C ILE A 19 -6.72 -7.07 -11.34
N LEU A 20 -5.53 -6.50 -11.52
CA LEU A 20 -4.66 -6.07 -10.43
C LEU A 20 -5.24 -4.88 -9.65
N ILE A 21 -5.99 -3.99 -10.32
CA ILE A 21 -6.63 -2.86 -9.66
C ILE A 21 -7.69 -3.28 -8.64
N ARG A 22 -8.27 -4.49 -8.82
CA ARG A 22 -9.28 -5.05 -7.91
C ARG A 22 -8.66 -5.70 -6.68
N ILE A 23 -7.33 -5.84 -6.60
CA ILE A 23 -6.66 -6.28 -5.39
C ILE A 23 -6.89 -5.22 -4.29
N PRO A 24 -7.38 -5.61 -3.10
CA PRO A 24 -7.65 -4.68 -2.01
C PRO A 24 -6.37 -4.05 -1.43
N PRO A 25 -6.39 -2.76 -1.05
CA PRO A 25 -5.19 -2.08 -0.58
C PRO A 25 -4.80 -2.46 0.85
N ASP A 26 -5.69 -3.06 1.63
CA ASP A 26 -5.45 -3.63 2.97
C ASP A 26 -4.58 -4.90 2.96
N GLU A 27 -4.39 -5.52 1.79
CA GLU A 27 -3.47 -6.65 1.58
C GLU A 27 -2.34 -6.29 0.60
N PRO A 28 -1.43 -5.36 0.95
CA PRO A 28 -0.37 -4.91 0.05
C PRO A 28 0.59 -6.03 -0.38
N ALA A 29 0.62 -7.15 0.35
CA ALA A 29 1.41 -8.32 0.02
C ALA A 29 0.99 -8.96 -1.31
N ASP A 30 -0.30 -8.91 -1.67
CA ASP A 30 -0.78 -9.54 -2.91
C ASP A 30 -0.35 -8.78 -4.15
N LEU A 31 -0.37 -7.44 -4.08
CA LEU A 31 0.17 -6.58 -5.14
C LEU A 31 1.68 -6.79 -5.33
N ILE A 32 2.40 -7.02 -4.22
CA ILE A 32 3.83 -7.36 -4.26
C ILE A 32 4.05 -8.75 -4.88
N ARG A 33 3.26 -9.76 -4.50
CA ARG A 33 3.36 -11.10 -5.12
C ARG A 33 3.09 -11.03 -6.62
N ALA A 34 2.10 -10.25 -7.04
CA ALA A 34 1.81 -10.01 -8.46
C ALA A 34 3.00 -9.39 -9.20
N SER A 35 3.66 -8.39 -8.61
CA SER A 35 4.84 -7.76 -9.25
C SER A 35 6.03 -8.71 -9.39
N LEU A 36 6.09 -9.78 -8.59
CA LEU A 36 7.16 -10.79 -8.65
C LEU A 36 6.94 -11.88 -9.70
N VAL A 37 5.75 -11.95 -10.33
CA VAL A 37 5.44 -12.99 -11.34
C VAL A 37 6.34 -12.86 -12.58
N CYS A 38 6.48 -11.64 -13.12
CA CYS A 38 7.37 -11.37 -14.25
C CYS A 38 7.71 -9.87 -14.36
N LYS A 39 8.70 -9.54 -15.20
CA LYS A 39 9.12 -8.15 -15.43
C LYS A 39 8.00 -7.25 -15.97
N ALA A 40 7.10 -7.80 -16.80
CA ALA A 40 5.99 -7.02 -17.35
C ALA A 40 5.00 -6.60 -16.26
N TRP A 41 4.64 -7.53 -15.36
CA TRP A 41 3.75 -7.24 -14.22
C TRP A 41 4.42 -6.28 -13.24
N CYS A 42 5.72 -6.46 -12.97
CA CYS A 42 6.50 -5.51 -12.18
C CYS A 42 6.45 -4.09 -12.74
N GLY A 43 6.68 -3.95 -14.05
CA GLY A 43 6.63 -2.67 -14.75
C GLY A 43 5.24 -2.03 -14.71
N LEU A 44 4.19 -2.82 -14.89
CA LEU A 44 2.79 -2.38 -14.81
C LEU A 44 2.46 -1.86 -13.40
N VAL A 45 2.67 -2.68 -12.37
CA VAL A 45 2.35 -2.33 -10.96
C VAL A 45 3.16 -1.12 -10.49
N SER A 46 4.42 -1.01 -10.91
CA SER A 46 5.30 0.11 -10.55
C SER A 46 4.99 1.39 -11.32
N GLY A 47 4.21 1.30 -12.40
CA GLY A 47 3.88 2.39 -13.31
C GLY A 47 3.04 3.49 -12.67
N HIS A 48 3.23 4.72 -13.15
CA HIS A 48 2.46 5.88 -12.70
C HIS A 48 0.96 5.74 -13.01
N ALA A 49 0.61 5.26 -14.20
CA ALA A 49 -0.78 5.06 -14.63
C ALA A 49 -1.52 4.12 -13.68
N PHE A 50 -0.97 2.91 -13.47
CA PHE A 50 -1.53 1.93 -12.53
C PHE A 50 -1.73 2.53 -11.13
N ARG A 51 -0.71 3.20 -10.57
CA ARG A 51 -0.81 3.82 -9.23
C ARG A 51 -1.89 4.90 -9.16
N SER A 52 -2.08 5.67 -10.24
CA SER A 52 -3.12 6.70 -10.33
C SER A 52 -4.51 6.07 -10.40
N HIS A 53 -4.71 5.09 -11.29
CA HIS A 53 -5.97 4.36 -11.41
C HIS A 53 -6.30 3.63 -10.12
N TYR A 54 -5.35 2.90 -9.53
CA TYR A 54 -5.51 2.19 -8.27
C TYR A 54 -5.98 3.09 -7.13
N ARG A 55 -5.38 4.28 -6.98
CA ARG A 55 -5.83 5.28 -5.99
C ARG A 55 -7.22 5.81 -6.29
N THR A 56 -7.53 6.05 -7.55
CA THR A 56 -8.83 6.58 -7.98
C THR A 56 -9.95 5.55 -7.77
N PHE A 57 -9.65 4.27 -8.03
CA PHE A 57 -10.57 3.16 -7.84
C PHE A 57 -10.87 2.92 -6.36
N HIS A 58 -9.83 2.87 -5.52
CA HIS A 58 -9.98 2.58 -4.08
C HIS A 58 -10.36 3.80 -3.24
N LYS A 59 -10.17 5.03 -3.76
CA LYS A 59 -10.51 6.35 -3.18
C LYS A 59 -9.90 6.66 -1.81
N THR A 60 -10.15 5.82 -0.82
CA THR A 60 -9.67 5.94 0.55
C THR A 60 -8.46 5.02 0.72
N PRO A 61 -7.26 5.56 0.99
CA PRO A 61 -6.14 4.71 1.34
C PRO A 61 -6.47 3.91 2.61
N PRO A 62 -6.06 2.63 2.68
CA PRO A 62 -6.33 1.79 3.83
C PRO A 62 -5.70 2.43 5.05
N MET A 63 -6.46 2.52 6.14
CA MET A 63 -5.91 2.89 7.45
C MET A 63 -4.99 1.73 7.86
N PRO A 64 -3.67 1.91 8.02
CA PRO A 64 -2.77 0.79 8.38
C PRO A 64 -2.94 0.38 9.84
N GLY A 65 -3.37 1.32 10.69
CA GLY A 65 -3.65 1.15 12.11
C GLY A 65 -3.73 2.50 12.80
N PHE A 66 -3.84 2.48 14.13
CA PHE A 66 -3.85 3.67 14.99
C PHE A 66 -2.91 3.47 16.20
N LEU A 67 -2.53 4.57 16.84
CA LEU A 67 -1.75 4.55 18.07
C LEU A 67 -2.67 4.75 19.27
N GLN A 68 -2.58 3.85 20.23
CA GLN A 68 -3.38 3.87 21.45
C GLN A 68 -2.46 3.99 22.67
N SER A 69 -2.76 4.96 23.53
CA SER A 69 -2.06 5.18 24.80
C SER A 69 -2.79 4.44 25.91
N TRP A 70 -2.07 3.61 26.65
CA TRP A 70 -2.57 2.86 27.80
C TRP A 70 -1.86 3.35 29.06
N GLU A 71 -2.61 3.62 30.14
CA GLU A 71 -2.07 4.21 31.38
C GLU A 71 -0.91 3.43 32.00
N LYS A 72 -0.85 2.11 31.81
CA LYS A 72 0.16 1.22 32.43
C LYS A 72 1.17 0.63 31.45
N GLU A 73 0.87 0.66 30.15
CA GLU A 73 1.61 -0.10 29.12
C GLU A 73 2.28 0.81 28.08
N GLY A 74 2.07 2.13 28.19
CA GLY A 74 2.60 3.12 27.26
C GLY A 74 1.82 3.18 25.95
N GLN A 75 2.48 3.63 24.89
CA GLN A 75 1.88 3.72 23.56
C GLN A 75 2.04 2.42 22.77
N SER A 76 0.96 1.97 22.14
CA SER A 76 0.93 0.77 21.31
C SER A 76 0.32 1.06 19.93
N PHE A 77 0.83 0.39 18.89
CA PHE A 77 0.22 0.42 17.57
C PHE A 77 -0.80 -0.70 17.43
N VAL A 78 -2.06 -0.33 17.15
CA VAL A 78 -3.15 -1.26 16.86
C VAL A 78 -3.31 -1.35 15.34
N PRO A 79 -2.93 -2.47 14.72
CA PRO A 79 -3.07 -2.62 13.27
C PRO A 79 -4.54 -2.83 12.88
N THR A 80 -4.95 -2.23 11.77
CA THR A 80 -6.23 -2.51 11.09
C THR A 80 -6.04 -3.31 9.81
N THR A 81 -4.79 -3.59 9.45
CA THR A 81 -4.38 -4.40 8.30
C THR A 81 -3.27 -5.38 8.72
N ARG A 82 -2.74 -6.20 7.80
CA ARG A 82 -1.56 -7.02 8.10
C ARG A 82 -0.26 -6.23 8.26
N PHE A 83 -0.29 -4.90 8.08
CA PHE A 83 0.86 -4.03 8.28
C PHE A 83 1.35 -4.07 9.73
N ARG A 84 2.68 -4.18 9.91
CA ARG A 84 3.35 -4.10 11.21
C ARG A 84 4.50 -3.09 11.12
N PRO A 85 4.47 -1.98 11.89
CA PRO A 85 5.60 -1.07 11.92
C PRO A 85 6.81 -1.76 12.56
N ARG A 86 8.01 -1.45 12.05
CA ARG A 86 9.25 -2.09 12.53
C ARG A 86 9.51 -1.85 14.03
N ASN A 87 9.03 -0.72 14.56
CA ASN A 87 9.15 -0.34 15.96
C ASN A 87 7.76 -0.13 16.58
N CYS A 88 7.09 -1.23 17.00
CA CYS A 88 5.71 -1.19 17.54
C CYS A 88 5.59 -0.63 18.97
N LYS A 89 6.71 -0.33 19.63
CA LYS A 89 6.76 0.21 21.00
C LYS A 89 7.71 1.39 21.03
N PRO A 90 7.22 2.62 20.80
CA PRO A 90 8.03 3.77 21.09
C PRO A 90 8.03 3.95 22.62
N GLN A 91 9.02 3.35 23.29
CA GLN A 91 9.24 3.54 24.72
C GLN A 91 9.53 5.03 24.95
N ASP A 92 8.92 5.60 25.98
CA ASP A 92 9.14 6.99 26.43
C ASP A 92 8.91 8.08 25.37
N SER A 93 7.95 7.86 24.46
CA SER A 93 7.52 8.91 23.53
C SER A 93 6.02 9.18 23.61
N SER A 94 5.63 10.40 23.29
CA SER A 94 4.23 10.80 23.10
C SER A 94 3.94 11.14 21.64
N VAL A 95 2.71 10.87 21.18
CA VAL A 95 2.28 11.17 19.82
C VAL A 95 1.79 12.61 19.79
N LEU A 96 2.41 13.44 18.95
CA LEU A 96 2.05 14.83 18.79
C LEU A 96 1.10 15.06 17.61
N ASP A 97 1.34 14.39 16.48
CA ASP A 97 0.55 14.57 15.25
C ASP A 97 0.65 13.32 14.35
N CYS A 98 -0.33 13.14 13.46
CA CYS A 98 -0.39 12.05 12.47
C CYS A 98 -0.89 12.59 11.12
N ARG A 99 -0.02 12.64 10.10
CA ARG A 99 -0.37 13.14 8.76
C ARG A 99 0.33 12.36 7.66
N HIS A 100 -0.37 12.12 6.55
CA HIS A 100 0.19 11.49 5.34
C HIS A 100 0.87 10.13 5.58
N GLY A 101 0.33 9.30 6.49
CA GLY A 101 0.92 8.02 6.85
C GLY A 101 2.22 8.12 7.67
N ARG A 102 2.48 9.28 8.28
CA ARG A 102 3.59 9.52 9.19
C ARG A 102 3.07 9.97 10.55
N VAL A 103 3.83 9.66 11.60
CA VAL A 103 3.53 10.01 12.99
C VAL A 103 4.68 10.85 13.54
N LEU A 104 4.37 11.96 14.20
CA LEU A 104 5.32 12.76 14.96
C LEU A 104 5.33 12.28 16.41
N LEU A 105 6.51 11.88 16.88
CA LEU A 105 6.74 11.42 18.25
C LEU A 105 7.66 12.41 18.98
N MET A 106 7.36 12.70 20.24
CA MET A 106 8.21 13.45 21.16
C MET A 106 8.80 12.47 22.17
N CYS A 107 10.12 12.29 22.13
CA CYS A 107 10.86 11.44 23.07
C CYS A 107 11.26 12.23 24.33
N TYR A 108 11.21 11.58 25.50
CA TYR A 108 11.66 12.12 26.78
C TYR A 108 13.00 11.54 27.22
#